data_AF-A0A1Y1MKK8-F1
#
_entry.id   AF-A0A1Y1MKK8-F1
#
_cell.length_a   1.000
_cell.length_b   1.000
_cell.length_c   1.000
_cell.angle_alpha   90.00
_cell.angle_beta   90.00
_cell.angle_gamma   90.00
#
_symmetry.space_group_name_H-M   'P 1'
#
loop_
_entity.id
_entity.type
_entity.pdbx_description
1 polymer ?
#
loop_
_entity_poly.entity_id
_entity_poly.type
_entity_poly.pdbx_seq_one_letter_code
_entity_poly.pdbx_strand_id
1 'polypeptide(L)'
;RKILKSKEQSWAQFVSSINIQTTNKELWQKIKSMKGQQTNFQIPAFLNPDDNELTCNQQKIANILADTFAENFNKQDGRIQEEEQHTSSDNQEDYNKPINKAELQY
;
A
#
# COMPACT_ATOMS: atom_id res chain seq x y z
N ARG A 1 8.06 15.43 5.33
CA ARG A 1 7.50 15.75 6.68
C ARG A 1 6.13 15.12 6.97
N LYS A 2 5.28 14.82 5.98
CA LYS A 2 3.91 14.26 6.18
C LYS A 2 3.90 12.84 6.81
N ILE A 3 4.83 11.97 6.39
CA ILE A 3 4.99 10.60 6.93
C ILE A 3 5.33 10.61 8.43
N LEU A 4 6.17 11.53 8.88
CA LEU A 4 6.57 11.64 10.29
C LEU A 4 5.36 12.00 11.18
N LYS A 5 4.54 12.95 10.75
CA LYS A 5 3.30 13.31 11.46
C LYS A 5 2.30 12.17 11.52
N SER A 6 2.13 11.43 10.42
CA SER A 6 1.24 10.27 10.39
C SER A 6 1.70 9.17 11.34
N LYS A 7 3.01 8.87 11.37
CA LYS A 7 3.57 7.89 12.32
C LYS A 7 3.36 8.30 13.77
N GLU A 8 3.61 9.57 14.08
CA GLU A 8 3.39 10.13 15.42
C GLU A 8 1.93 10.03 15.85
N GLN A 9 0.99 10.41 14.98
CA GLN A 9 -0.44 10.29 15.24
C GLN A 9 -0.89 8.85 15.44
N SER A 10 -0.44 7.93 14.58
CA SER A 10 -0.75 6.51 14.73
C SER A 10 -0.21 5.95 16.05
N TRP A 11 0.99 6.36 16.47
CA TRP A 11 1.55 5.95 17.76
C TRP A 11 0.74 6.51 18.94
N ALA A 12 0.39 7.80 18.89
CA ALA A 12 -0.41 8.44 19.94
C ALA A 12 -1.79 7.79 20.08
N GLN A 13 -2.49 7.56 18.96
CA GLN A 13 -3.78 6.86 18.93
C GLN A 13 -3.67 5.46 19.53
N PHE A 14 -2.62 4.73 19.16
CA PHE A 14 -2.41 3.38 19.66
C PHE A 14 -2.18 3.34 21.16
N VAL A 15 -1.32 4.21 21.71
CA VAL A 15 -1.09 4.29 23.17
C VAL A 15 -2.38 4.68 23.90
N SER A 16 -3.14 5.66 23.38
CA SER A 16 -4.43 6.05 23.98
C SER A 16 -5.48 4.94 23.98
N SER A 17 -5.35 3.97 23.08
CA SER A 17 -6.28 2.83 23.00
C SER A 17 -6.05 1.79 24.10
N ILE A 18 -4.97 1.89 24.89
CA ILE A 18 -4.68 1.03 26.03
C ILE A 18 -5.14 1.77 27.28
N ASN A 19 -6.26 1.34 27.85
CA ASN A 19 -6.87 1.98 29.01
C ASN A 19 -7.34 0.93 30.04
N ILE A 20 -7.98 1.39 31.11
CA ILE A 20 -8.41 0.57 32.26
C ILE A 20 -9.42 -0.53 31.84
N GLN A 21 -10.11 -0.34 30.71
CA GLN A 21 -11.07 -1.30 30.16
C GLN A 21 -10.40 -2.35 29.25
N THR A 22 -9.12 -2.16 28.90
CA THR A 22 -8.38 -3.13 28.08
C THR A 22 -8.09 -4.39 28.90
N THR A 23 -8.56 -5.53 28.44
CA THR A 23 -8.33 -6.81 29.13
C THR A 23 -6.86 -7.23 29.03
N ASN A 24 -6.40 -8.07 29.96
CA ASN A 24 -5.04 -8.62 29.91
C ASN A 24 -4.74 -9.34 28.59
N LYS A 25 -5.75 -10.02 28.01
CA LYS A 25 -5.63 -10.70 26.71
C LYS A 25 -5.37 -9.71 25.57
N GLU A 26 -6.16 -8.65 25.50
CA GLU A 26 -6.01 -7.61 24.47
C GLU A 26 -4.71 -6.83 24.63
N LEU A 27 -4.29 -6.56 25.87
CA LEU A 27 -3.00 -5.93 26.15
C LEU A 27 -1.84 -6.77 25.58
N TRP A 28 -1.83 -8.07 25.87
CA TRP A 28 -0.81 -8.98 25.33
C TRP A 28 -0.88 -9.12 23.81
N GLN A 29 -2.07 -9.09 23.20
CA GLN A 29 -2.22 -9.04 21.75
C GLN A 29 -1.59 -7.77 21.17
N LYS A 30 -1.88 -6.60 21.74
CA LYS A 30 -1.30 -5.32 21.32
C LYS A 30 0.23 -5.31 21.45
N ILE A 31 0.79 -5.85 22.54
CA ILE A 31 2.25 -5.99 22.73
C ILE A 31 2.86 -6.89 21.66
N LYS A 32 2.22 -8.02 21.33
CA LYS A 32 2.67 -8.92 20.26
C LYS A 32 2.64 -8.22 18.89
N SER A 33 1.61 -7.42 18.62
CA SER A 33 1.53 -6.61 17.39
C SER A 33 2.68 -5.60 17.28
N MET A 34 3.05 -4.92 18.38
CA MET A 34 4.21 -4.01 18.38
C MET A 34 5.52 -4.72 18.03
N LYS A 35 5.68 -5.97 18.49
CA LYS A 35 6.85 -6.81 18.19
C LYS A 35 6.81 -7.45 16.80
N GLY A 36 5.77 -7.19 16.00
CA GLY A 36 5.57 -7.84 14.70
C GLY A 36 5.21 -9.33 14.81
N GLN A 37 4.83 -9.81 16.00
CA GLN A 37 4.50 -11.21 16.25
C GLN A 37 3.01 -11.51 16.05
N GLN A 38 2.26 -10.59 15.45
CA GLN A 38 0.85 -10.85 15.16
C GLN A 38 0.74 -11.71 13.89
N THR A 39 0.25 -12.94 14.07
CA THR A 39 0.18 -13.95 13.01
C THR A 39 -1.10 -13.90 12.18
N ASN A 40 -2.08 -13.07 12.57
CA ASN A 40 -3.42 -13.10 11.98
C ASN A 40 -3.71 -11.89 11.10
N PHE A 41 -2.70 -11.39 10.38
CA PHE A 41 -2.96 -10.43 9.31
C PHE A 41 -3.54 -11.18 8.11
N GLN A 42 -4.86 -11.23 8.03
CA GLN A 42 -5.57 -11.67 6.84
C GLN A 42 -5.83 -10.43 5.99
N ILE A 43 -5.38 -10.45 4.74
CA ILE A 43 -5.72 -9.41 3.77
C ILE A 43 -7.20 -9.66 3.40
N PRO A 44 -8.12 -8.74 3.70
CA PRO A 44 -9.55 -8.97 3.46
C PRO A 44 -9.89 -9.27 2.00
N ALA A 45 -9.05 -8.81 1.06
CA ALA A 45 -9.21 -9.09 -0.37
C ALA A 45 -9.02 -10.57 -0.75
N PHE A 46 -8.59 -11.43 0.18
CA PHE A 46 -8.51 -12.88 -0.02
C PHE A 46 -9.68 -13.64 0.58
N LEU A 47 -10.64 -12.94 1.18
CA LEU A 47 -11.87 -13.56 1.67
C LEU A 47 -12.91 -13.59 0.54
N ASN A 48 -13.58 -14.72 0.35
CA ASN A 48 -14.70 -14.81 -0.56
C ASN A 48 -15.84 -13.94 -0.01
N PRO A 49 -16.54 -13.14 -0.82
CA PRO A 49 -17.59 -12.25 -0.35
C PRO A 49 -18.81 -12.99 0.25
N ASP A 50 -19.05 -14.23 -0.20
CA ASP A 50 -20.26 -14.98 0.13
C ASP A 50 -20.15 -15.75 1.45
N ASP A 51 -18.96 -16.29 1.75
CA ASP A 51 -18.74 -17.23 2.87
C ASP A 51 -17.65 -16.77 3.86
N ASN A 52 -16.97 -15.65 3.59
CA ASN A 52 -15.81 -15.17 4.35
C ASN A 52 -14.68 -16.20 4.51
N GLU A 53 -14.60 -17.21 3.65
CA GLU A 53 -13.50 -18.17 3.62
C GLU A 53 -12.36 -17.67 2.73
N LEU A 54 -11.14 -18.14 3.04
CA LEU A 54 -9.97 -17.79 2.26
C LEU A 54 -10.07 -18.39 0.85
N THR A 55 -10.12 -17.54 -0.16
CA THR A 55 -10.10 -17.95 -1.56
C THR A 55 -8.67 -17.94 -2.09
N CYS A 56 -8.23 -19.08 -2.64
CA CYS A 56 -6.95 -19.21 -3.36
C CYS A 56 -7.10 -19.08 -4.89
N ASN A 57 -8.30 -18.78 -5.38
CA ASN A 57 -8.57 -18.63 -6.80
C ASN A 57 -8.08 -17.25 -7.30
N GLN A 58 -7.07 -17.26 -8.16
CA GLN A 58 -6.41 -16.06 -8.67
C GLN A 58 -7.37 -15.08 -9.36
N GLN A 59 -8.33 -15.58 -10.14
CA GLN A 59 -9.28 -14.75 -10.87
C GLN A 59 -10.27 -14.06 -9.93
N LYS A 60 -10.76 -14.77 -8.91
CA LYS A 60 -11.62 -14.19 -7.88
C LYS A 60 -10.88 -13.11 -7.09
N ILE A 61 -9.64 -13.37 -6.67
CA ILE A 61 -8.80 -12.40 -5.97
C ILE A 61 -8.59 -11.15 -6.82
N ALA A 62 -8.27 -11.31 -8.12
CA ALA A 62 -8.06 -10.19 -9.03
C ALA A 62 -9.32 -9.32 -9.16
N ASN A 63 -10.50 -9.94 -9.27
CA ASN A 63 -11.76 -9.22 -9.34
C ASN A 63 -12.06 -8.46 -8.04
N ILE A 64 -11.92 -9.11 -6.87
CA ILE A 64 -12.15 -8.47 -5.56
C ILE A 64 -11.22 -7.25 -5.39
N LEU A 65 -9.95 -7.38 -5.78
CA LEU A 65 -9.00 -6.28 -5.77
C LEU A 65 -9.44 -5.16 -6.72
N ALA A 66 -9.80 -5.48 -7.96
CA ALA A 66 -10.26 -4.51 -8.94
C ALA A 66 -11.48 -3.73 -8.46
N ASP A 67 -12.48 -4.43 -7.90
CA ASP A 67 -13.70 -3.83 -7.35
C ASP A 67 -13.38 -2.93 -6.15
N THR A 68 -12.55 -3.41 -5.22
CA THR A 68 -12.11 -2.64 -4.05
C THR A 68 -11.40 -1.35 -4.48
N PHE A 69 -10.52 -1.42 -5.47
CA PHE A 69 -9.83 -0.25 -5.98
C PHE A 69 -10.80 0.70 -6.69
N ALA A 70 -11.67 0.20 -7.56
CA ALA A 70 -12.65 1.02 -8.27
C ALA A 70 -13.56 1.80 -7.29
N GLU A 71 -14.05 1.15 -6.24
CA GLU A 71 -14.84 1.82 -5.21
C GLU A 71 -14.08 2.93 -4.49
N ASN A 72 -12.79 2.72 -4.20
CA ASN A 72 -11.98 3.71 -3.49
C ASN A 72 -11.55 4.87 -4.40
N PHE A 73 -11.31 4.62 -5.69
CA PHE A 73 -11.04 5.67 -6.68
C PHE A 73 -12.26 6.58 -6.88
N ASN A 74 -13.45 6.00 -6.98
CA ASN A 74 -14.69 6.78 -7.15
C ASN A 74 -15.09 7.60 -5.90
N LYS A 75 -14.54 7.29 -4.72
CA LYS A 75 -14.73 8.05 -3.48
C LYS A 75 -13.70 9.18 -3.30
N GLN A 76 -12.61 9.19 -4.07
CA GLN A 76 -11.67 10.31 -4.12
C GLN A 76 -12.14 11.32 -5.17
N ASP A 77 -13.13 12.13 -4.80
CA ASP A 77 -13.42 13.36 -5.52
C ASP A 77 -12.18 14.29 -5.46
N GLY A 78 -11.48 14.42 -6.59
CA GLY A 78 -10.67 15.60 -6.90
C GLY A 78 -9.13 15.50 -6.90
N ARG A 79 -8.47 14.33 -6.90
CA ARG A 79 -7.00 14.26 -7.08
C ARG A 79 -6.50 13.07 -7.90
N ILE A 80 -7.04 12.89 -9.10
CA ILE A 80 -6.20 12.38 -10.20
C ILE A 80 -5.73 13.65 -10.91
N GLN A 81 -4.57 14.17 -10.50
CA GLN A 81 -3.78 14.91 -11.47
C GLN A 81 -3.37 13.84 -12.47
N GLU A 82 -3.81 13.98 -13.72
CA GLU A 82 -3.08 13.39 -14.83
C GLU A 82 -1.66 13.94 -14.69
N GLU A 83 -0.78 13.21 -14.02
CA GLU A 83 0.64 13.38 -14.24
C GLU A 83 0.81 12.94 -15.69
N GLU A 84 0.70 13.90 -16.60
CA GLU A 84 1.34 13.81 -17.91
C GLU A 84 2.73 13.25 -17.60
N GLN A 85 2.99 12.02 -18.03
CA GLN A 85 4.34 11.50 -18.01
C GLN A 85 5.12 12.39 -18.96
N HIS A 86 5.72 13.46 -18.44
CA HIS A 86 6.69 14.26 -19.13
C HIS A 86 7.92 13.36 -19.35
N THR A 87 7.85 12.54 -20.39
CA THR A 87 9.00 11.78 -20.91
C THR A 87 9.92 12.68 -21.74
N SER A 88 9.57 13.95 -21.95
CA SER A 88 10.53 14.97 -22.40
C SER A 88 11.39 15.41 -21.23
N SER A 89 12.44 14.65 -20.99
CA SER A 89 13.61 15.19 -20.31
C SER A 89 14.41 16.00 -21.33
N ASP A 90 14.55 17.30 -21.12
CA ASP A 90 15.50 18.18 -21.84
C ASP A 90 16.96 17.91 -21.41
N ASN A 91 17.25 16.71 -20.91
CA ASN A 91 18.57 16.38 -20.42
C ASN A 91 19.49 16.12 -21.62
N GLN A 92 20.37 17.10 -21.89
CA GLN A 92 21.44 17.05 -22.90
C GLN A 92 22.58 16.08 -22.52
N GLU A 93 22.26 15.04 -21.76
CA GLU A 93 23.21 14.05 -21.28
C GLU A 93 23.76 13.24 -22.47
N ASP A 94 25.07 12.95 -22.43
CA ASP A 94 25.77 12.34 -23.57
C ASP A 94 25.21 10.97 -23.97
N TYR A 95 24.64 10.22 -23.02
CA TYR A 95 24.03 8.91 -23.26
C TYR A 95 22.66 8.98 -23.95
N ASN A 96 22.09 10.16 -24.13
CA ASN A 96 20.85 10.37 -24.89
C ASN A 96 21.09 10.65 -26.38
N LYS A 97 22.36 10.73 -26.81
CA LYS A 97 22.70 10.88 -28.23
C LYS A 97 22.47 9.55 -28.96
N PRO A 98 21.94 9.58 -30.18
CA PRO A 98 21.78 8.36 -30.98
C PRO A 98 23.15 7.71 -31.23
N ILE A 99 23.21 6.39 -31.08
CA ILE A 99 24.45 5.61 -31.22
C ILE A 99 25.08 5.82 -32.61
N ASN A 100 26.39 6.07 -32.61
CA ASN A 100 27.15 6.23 -33.85
C ASN A 100 27.62 4.85 -34.36
N LYS A 101 27.64 4.65 -35.69
CA LYS A 101 28.21 3.44 -36.33
C LYS A 101 29.65 3.13 -35.93
N ALA A 102 30.44 4.13 -35.56
CA ALA A 102 31.81 3.94 -35.06
C ALA A 102 31.85 3.26 -33.67
N GLU A 103 30.81 3.42 -32.85
CA GLU A 103 30.70 2.82 -31.51
C GLU A 103 30.27 1.35 -31.58
N LEU A 104 29.72 0.92 -32.73
CA LEU A 104 29.26 -0.45 -32.97
C LEU A 104 30.38 -1.40 -33.41
N GLN A 105 31.63 -0.92 -33.55
CA GLN A 105 32.76 -1.71 -34.05
C GLN A 105 33.78 -2.07 -32.98
N TYR A 106 33.34 -2.24 -31.73
CA TYR A 106 34.11 -2.88 -30.65
C TYR A 106 33.43 -4.15 -30.17
#